data_AF-A0A6S7JG19-F1
#
_entry.id   AF-A0A6S7JG19-F1
#
_cell.length_a   1.000
_cell.length_b   1.000
_cell.length_c   1.000
_cell.angle_alpha   90.00
_cell.angle_beta   90.00
_cell.angle_gamma   90.00
#
_symmetry.space_group_name_H-M   'P 1'
#
loop_
_entity.id
_entity.type
_entity.pdbx_description
1 polymer ?
#
loop_
_entity_poly.entity_id
_entity_poly.type
_entity_poly.pdbx_seq_one_letter_code
_entity_poly.pdbx_strand_id
1 'polypeptide(L)'
;LSRCHRISENAFGILGNRWRVFRSRIALSPEKVSILVLGAITLHNYLRSNSTAGKIYMPEDLFDHEDPAVTGKFIQGNWHSDEECIYWQDLPPCTAHNSTFQAKEIRKEFTEYFMMEGALSWQ
;
A
#
# COMPACT_ATOMS: atom_id res chain seq x y z
N LEU A 1 9.05 6.63 -6.45
CA LEU A 1 7.72 6.16 -6.01
C LEU A 1 6.86 7.38 -5.67
N SER A 2 5.61 7.42 -6.13
CA SER A 2 4.65 8.44 -5.69
C SER A 2 4.19 8.16 -4.26
N ARG A 3 3.73 9.19 -3.52
CA ARG A 3 3.16 9.00 -2.16
C ARG A 3 1.99 8.00 -2.17
N CYS A 4 1.19 8.00 -3.24
CA CYS A 4 0.07 7.08 -3.42
C CYS A 4 0.52 5.60 -3.46
N HIS A 5 1.59 5.29 -4.21
CA HIS A 5 2.11 3.91 -4.27
C HIS A 5 2.57 3.42 -2.89
N ARG A 6 3.26 4.28 -2.12
CA ARG A 6 3.67 3.97 -0.75
C ARG A 6 2.48 3.64 0.15
N ILE A 7 1.39 4.40 0.05
CA ILE A 7 0.17 4.15 0.86
C ILE A 7 -0.44 2.80 0.50
N SER A 8 -0.55 2.47 -0.80
CA SER A 8 -1.07 1.17 -1.22
C SER A 8 -0.18 0.00 -0.77
N GLU A 9 1.14 0.15 -0.90
CA GLU A 9 2.10 -0.88 -0.49
C GLU A 9 2.05 -1.11 1.03
N ASN A 10 1.98 -0.04 1.82
CA ASN A 10 1.78 -0.14 3.27
C ASN A 10 0.50 -0.90 3.62
N ALA A 11 -0.62 -0.59 2.96
CA ALA A 11 -1.89 -1.24 3.25
C ALA A 11 -1.84 -2.75 2.98
N PHE A 12 -1.36 -3.16 1.80
CA PHE A 12 -1.23 -4.58 1.45
C PHE A 12 -0.17 -5.30 2.29
N GLY A 13 0.95 -4.61 2.55
CA GLY A 13 2.04 -5.09 3.38
C GLY A 13 1.61 -5.42 4.80
N ILE A 14 0.94 -4.47 5.46
CA ILE A 14 0.40 -4.64 6.81
C ILE A 14 -0.66 -5.75 6.83
N LEU A 15 -1.53 -5.80 5.82
CA LEU A 15 -2.54 -6.85 5.75
C LEU A 15 -1.90 -8.23 5.58
N GLY A 16 -0.87 -8.37 4.76
CA GLY A 16 -0.10 -9.61 4.61
C GLY A 16 0.68 -10.00 5.87
N ASN A 17 1.31 -9.03 6.54
CA ASN A 17 2.01 -9.23 7.81
C ASN A 17 1.07 -9.74 8.91
N ARG A 18 -0.11 -9.12 9.05
CA ARG A 18 -1.10 -9.50 10.08
C ARG A 18 -1.86 -10.78 9.74
N TRP A 19 -2.12 -11.03 8.47
CA TRP A 19 -2.88 -12.19 8.01
C TRP A 19 -2.03 -13.05 7.09
N ARG A 20 -1.28 -13.99 7.69
CA ARG A 20 -0.35 -14.90 6.99
C ARG A 20 -0.97 -15.69 5.84
N VAL A 21 -2.30 -15.85 5.81
CA VAL A 21 -3.01 -16.47 4.69
C VAL A 21 -2.73 -15.77 3.34
N PHE A 22 -2.57 -14.44 3.34
CA PHE A 22 -2.21 -13.67 2.12
C PHE A 22 -0.76 -13.83 1.70
N ARG A 23 0.09 -14.41 2.56
CA ARG A 23 1.50 -14.70 2.26
C ARG A 23 1.68 -16.08 1.61
N SER A 24 0.61 -16.79 1.30
CA SER A 24 0.65 -18.12 0.72
C SER A 24 -0.22 -18.21 -0.53
N ARG A 25 -0.01 -19.25 -1.33
CA ARG A 25 -0.89 -19.55 -2.47
C ARG A 25 -2.27 -19.91 -1.92
N ILE A 26 -3.28 -19.14 -2.30
CA ILE A 26 -4.65 -19.37 -1.86
C ILE A 26 -5.34 -20.29 -2.88
N ALA A 27 -5.53 -21.56 -2.51
CA ALA A 27 -6.24 -22.56 -3.31
C ALA A 27 -7.77 -22.42 -3.18
N LEU A 28 -8.29 -21.22 -3.41
CA LEU A 28 -9.72 -20.90 -3.38
C LEU A 28 -10.14 -20.23 -4.69
N SER A 29 -11.42 -20.32 -5.03
CA SER A 29 -11.96 -19.57 -6.16
C SER A 29 -11.93 -18.06 -5.88
N PRO A 30 -11.86 -17.20 -6.90
CA PRO A 30 -11.81 -15.75 -6.71
C PRO A 30 -12.93 -15.20 -5.81
N GLU A 31 -14.14 -15.73 -5.92
CA GLU A 31 -15.30 -15.32 -5.14
C GLU A 31 -15.08 -15.58 -3.64
N LYS A 32 -14.48 -16.74 -3.30
CA LYS A 32 -14.13 -17.08 -1.92
C LYS A 32 -12.97 -16.25 -1.40
N VAL A 33 -11.99 -15.92 -2.27
CA VAL A 33 -10.90 -15.01 -1.91
C VAL A 33 -11.45 -13.61 -1.59
N SER A 34 -12.43 -13.10 -2.34
CA SER A 34 -13.07 -11.82 -2.04
C SER A 34 -13.72 -11.82 -0.65
N ILE A 35 -14.43 -12.89 -0.27
CA ILE A 35 -15.01 -13.04 1.06
C ILE A 35 -13.91 -13.06 2.14
N LEU A 36 -12.81 -13.77 1.89
CA LEU A 36 -11.67 -13.85 2.79
C LEU A 36 -11.01 -12.48 3.01
N VAL A 37 -10.81 -11.72 1.93
CA VAL A 37 -10.28 -10.34 1.99
C VAL A 37 -11.21 -9.43 2.78
N LEU A 38 -12.52 -9.47 2.52
CA LEU A 38 -13.52 -8.70 3.25
C LEU A 38 -13.56 -9.06 4.74
N GLY A 39 -13.44 -10.35 5.07
CA GLY A 39 -13.36 -10.81 6.45
C GLY A 39 -12.11 -10.28 7.16
N ALA A 40 -10.95 -10.33 6.50
CA ALA A 40 -9.70 -9.80 7.04
C ALA A 40 -9.77 -8.28 7.26
N ILE A 41 -10.34 -7.53 6.31
CA ILE A 41 -10.54 -6.07 6.45
C ILE A 41 -11.51 -5.76 7.58
N THR A 42 -12.61 -6.50 7.68
CA THR A 42 -13.61 -6.30 8.74
C THR A 42 -12.99 -6.51 10.11
N LEU A 43 -12.22 -7.59 10.28
CA LEU A 43 -11.55 -7.91 11.54
C LEU A 43 -10.40 -6.93 11.83
N HIS A 44 -9.66 -6.49 10.80
CA HIS A 44 -8.66 -5.44 10.92
C HIS A 44 -9.28 -4.14 11.47
N ASN A 45 -10.41 -3.70 10.90
CA ASN A 45 -11.13 -2.51 11.35
C ASN A 45 -11.63 -2.66 12.78
N TYR A 46 -12.19 -3.82 13.12
CA TYR A 46 -12.66 -4.13 14.47
C TYR A 46 -11.51 -4.05 15.49
N LEU A 47 -10.38 -4.72 15.23
CA LEU A 47 -9.21 -4.71 16.12
C LEU A 47 -8.64 -3.30 16.28
N ARG A 48 -8.61 -2.51 15.21
CA ARG A 48 -8.15 -1.12 15.22
C ARG A 48 -9.07 -0.18 15.98
N SER A 49 -10.38 -0.42 15.99
CA SER A 49 -11.37 0.43 16.65
C SER A 49 -11.27 0.45 18.18
N ASN A 50 -10.65 -0.58 18.77
CA ASN A 50 -10.44 -0.67 20.21
C ASN A 50 -9.18 0.10 20.62
N SER A 51 -9.27 0.99 21.60
CA SER A 51 -8.15 1.85 22.01
C SER A 51 -6.97 1.10 22.63
N THR A 52 -7.22 -0.01 23.34
CA THR A 52 -6.18 -0.82 23.97
C THR A 52 -5.69 -1.89 23.01
N ALA A 53 -6.60 -2.67 22.41
CA ALA A 53 -6.24 -3.74 21.49
C ALA A 53 -5.66 -3.18 20.18
N GLY A 54 -6.10 -2.00 19.73
CA GLY A 54 -5.59 -1.33 18.54
C GLY A 54 -4.12 -0.96 18.66
N LYS A 55 -3.64 -0.54 19.84
CA LYS A 55 -2.21 -0.25 20.08
C LYS A 55 -1.34 -1.52 20.07
N ILE A 56 -1.90 -2.64 20.53
CA ILE A 56 -1.22 -3.94 20.49
C ILE A 56 -1.21 -4.50 19.06
N TYR A 57 -2.34 -4.39 18.38
CA TYR A 57 -2.52 -4.85 17.00
C TYR A 57 -1.74 -3.99 16.00
N MET A 58 -1.62 -2.69 16.23
CA MET A 58 -0.90 -1.72 15.41
C MET A 58 0.06 -0.88 16.26
N PRO A 59 1.26 -1.42 16.57
CA PRO A 59 2.28 -0.65 17.27
C PRO A 59 2.83 0.47 16.38
N GLU A 60 3.43 1.49 16.99
CA GLU A 60 3.89 2.70 16.29
C GLU A 60 5.00 2.41 15.26
N ASP A 61 5.80 1.38 15.51
CA ASP A 61 6.86 0.92 14.63
C ASP A 61 6.37 0.07 13.46
N LEU A 62 5.08 -0.26 13.40
CA LEU A 62 4.50 -1.06 12.32
C LEU A 62 4.46 -0.31 10.99
N PHE A 63 4.21 1.00 11.02
CA PHE A 63 3.92 1.77 9.81
C PHE A 63 5.15 2.50 9.32
N ASP A 64 5.21 2.67 7.99
CA ASP A 64 6.08 3.69 7.45
C ASP A 64 5.63 5.08 7.92
N HIS A 65 6.58 5.87 8.39
CA HIS A 65 6.33 7.23 8.85
C HIS A 65 7.44 8.18 8.39
N GLU A 66 7.12 9.46 8.32
CA GLU A 66 8.08 10.52 8.02
C GLU A 66 8.46 11.19 9.33
N ASP A 67 9.76 11.32 9.59
CA ASP A 67 10.26 11.97 10.80
C ASP A 67 9.79 13.44 10.84
N PRO A 68 8.98 13.85 11.84
CA PRO A 68 8.55 15.24 11.96
C PRO A 68 9.69 16.20 12.34
N ALA A 69 10.77 15.69 12.94
CA ALA A 69 11.88 16.49 13.44
C ALA A 69 13.00 16.72 12.41
N VAL A 70 13.11 15.84 11.41
CA VAL A 70 14.09 15.95 10.31
C VAL A 70 13.35 15.87 8.98
N THR A 71 13.24 17.02 8.32
CA THR A 71 12.47 17.27 7.10
C THR A 71 12.48 16.09 6.11
N GLY A 72 11.39 15.33 6.06
CA GLY A 72 11.10 14.36 5.00
C GLY A 72 11.93 13.09 5.01
N LYS A 73 12.61 12.75 6.12
CA LYS A 73 13.29 11.46 6.21
C LYS A 73 12.27 10.34 6.38
N PHE A 74 12.20 9.47 5.38
CA PHE A 74 11.36 8.28 5.38
C PHE A 74 11.93 7.22 6.33
N ILE A 75 11.10 6.75 7.26
CA ILE A 75 11.40 5.65 8.15
C ILE A 75 10.49 4.49 7.77
N GLN A 76 11.10 3.34 7.50
CA GLN A 76 10.42 2.13 7.08
C GLN A 76 9.86 1.38 8.29
N GLY A 77 8.60 0.96 8.22
CA GLY A 77 7.94 0.19 9.27
C GLY A 77 8.47 -1.23 9.37
N ASN A 78 8.28 -1.85 10.54
CA ASN A 78 8.76 -3.21 10.82
C ASN A 78 8.01 -4.31 10.03
N TRP A 79 6.92 -3.98 9.33
CA TRP A 79 6.18 -4.94 8.50
C TRP A 79 7.03 -5.52 7.35
N HIS A 80 8.11 -4.84 6.99
CA HIS A 80 9.12 -5.29 6.04
C HIS A 80 10.12 -6.30 6.61
N SER A 81 10.26 -6.37 7.93
CA SER A 81 11.27 -7.20 8.62
C SER A 81 10.81 -8.64 8.86
N ASP A 82 9.56 -8.97 8.53
CA ASP A 82 9.02 -10.31 8.61
C ASP A 82 9.74 -11.23 7.61
N GLU A 83 10.00 -12.49 8.00
CA GLU A 83 10.73 -13.49 7.18
C GLU A 83 10.29 -13.46 5.71
N GLU A 84 11.24 -13.50 4.77
CA GLU A 84 10.93 -13.45 3.33
C GLU A 84 9.90 -14.51 2.93
N CYS A 85 8.92 -14.09 2.13
CA CYS A 85 7.95 -15.02 1.58
C CYS A 85 8.58 -15.87 0.47
N ILE A 86 9.11 -17.03 0.82
CA ILE A 86 9.74 -17.99 -0.11
C ILE A 86 8.85 -18.45 -1.28
N TYR A 87 7.54 -18.21 -1.21
CA TYR A 87 6.57 -18.62 -2.23
C TYR A 87 6.40 -17.60 -3.37
N TRP A 88 6.77 -16.34 -3.14
CA TRP A 88 6.68 -15.27 -4.12
C TRP A 88 8.11 -14.93 -4.56
N GLN A 89 8.43 -15.18 -5.82
CA GLN A 89 9.69 -14.73 -6.40
C GLN A 89 9.51 -13.29 -6.86
N ASP A 90 10.51 -12.44 -6.59
CA ASP A 90 10.53 -11.11 -7.15
C ASP A 90 10.43 -11.18 -8.66
N LEU A 91 9.56 -10.35 -9.23
CA LEU A 91 9.49 -10.21 -10.67
C LEU A 91 10.82 -9.63 -11.16
N PRO A 92 11.38 -10.15 -12.26
CA PRO A 92 12.57 -9.57 -12.84
C PRO A 92 12.30 -8.10 -13.18
N PRO A 93 13.30 -7.21 -13.04
CA PRO A 93 13.14 -5.80 -13.37
C PRO A 93 12.58 -5.64 -14.78
N CYS A 94 11.38 -5.08 -14.90
CA CYS A 94 10.76 -4.82 -16.20
C CYS A 94 11.53 -3.73 -16.92
N THR A 95 12.26 -4.03 -17.99
CA THR A 95 13.07 -3.04 -18.74
C THR A 95 12.27 -1.87 -19.32
N ALA A 96 10.95 -1.99 -19.41
CA ALA A 96 10.02 -0.95 -19.85
C ALA A 96 9.62 0.05 -18.74
N HIS A 97 10.58 0.61 -18.00
CA HIS A 97 10.31 1.63 -16.97
C HIS A 97 9.92 2.99 -17.57
N ASN A 98 10.21 3.21 -18.85
CA ASN A 98 10.02 4.50 -19.50
C ASN A 98 8.82 4.44 -20.43
N SER A 99 7.77 5.16 -20.08
CA SER A 99 6.65 5.44 -20.98
C SER A 99 7.13 6.17 -22.24
N THR A 100 6.47 5.93 -23.37
CA THR A 100 6.72 6.67 -24.62
C THR A 100 6.67 8.18 -24.40
N PHE A 101 7.40 8.93 -25.23
CA PHE A 101 7.39 10.39 -25.19
C PHE A 101 5.95 10.94 -25.27
N GLN A 102 5.15 10.39 -26.20
CA GLN A 102 3.74 10.75 -26.37
C GLN A 102 2.91 10.52 -25.08
N ALA A 103 3.11 9.41 -24.38
CA ALA A 103 2.41 9.15 -23.12
C ALA A 103 2.83 10.10 -21.98
N LYS A 104 4.04 10.68 -22.05
CA LYS A 104 4.46 11.76 -21.14
C LYS A 104 3.80 13.08 -21.50
N GLU A 105 3.73 13.42 -22.78
CA GLU A 105 3.06 14.64 -23.24
C GLU A 105 1.57 14.63 -22.88
N ILE A 106 0.87 13.53 -23.15
CA ILE A 106 -0.55 13.37 -22.78
C ILE A 106 -0.75 13.54 -21.27
N ARG A 107 0.12 12.94 -20.44
CA ARG A 107 0.03 13.11 -18.98
C ARG A 107 0.30 14.55 -18.54
N LYS A 108 1.23 15.24 -19.20
CA LYS A 108 1.52 16.65 -18.92
C LYS A 108 0.32 17.52 -19.26
N GLU A 109 -0.26 17.33 -20.45
CA GLU A 109 -1.47 18.05 -20.91
C GLU A 109 -2.64 17.86 -19.95
N PHE A 110 -2.96 16.61 -19.56
CA PHE A 110 -4.02 16.36 -18.58
C PHE A 110 -3.70 16.97 -17.21
N THR A 111 -2.44 16.92 -16.77
CA THR A 111 -2.04 17.54 -15.50
C THR A 111 -2.28 19.05 -15.55
N GLU A 112 -1.88 19.72 -16.63
CA GLU A 112 -2.11 21.17 -16.81
C GLU A 112 -3.61 21.48 -16.82
N TYR A 113 -4.41 20.70 -17.54
CA TYR A 113 -5.86 20.87 -17.58
C TYR A 113 -6.50 20.75 -16.18
N PHE A 114 -6.25 19.65 -15.45
CA PHE A 114 -6.86 19.42 -14.14
C PHE A 114 -6.35 20.35 -13.03
N MET A 115 -5.20 21.01 -13.23
CA MET A 115 -4.65 21.99 -12.29
C MET A 115 -5.03 23.44 -12.66
N MET A 116 -5.59 23.66 -13.84
CA MET A 116 -6.00 24.98 -14.33
C MET A 116 -7.50 24.99 -14.69
N GLU A 117 -7.83 24.79 -15.97
CA GLU A 117 -9.17 24.99 -16.52
C GLU A 117 -10.20 23.98 -15.98
N GLY A 118 -9.76 22.76 -15.71
CA GLY A 118 -10.55 21.69 -15.11
C GLY A 118 -10.46 21.64 -13.59
N ALA A 119 -9.84 22.62 -12.92
CA ALA A 119 -9.67 22.60 -11.48
C ALA A 119 -11.01 22.79 -10.75
N LEU A 120 -11.32 21.84 -9.87
CA LEU A 120 -12.52 21.87 -9.04
C LEU A 120 -12.25 22.68 -7.78
N SER A 121 -13.29 23.38 -7.28
CA SER A 121 -13.19 24.27 -6.13
C SER A 121 -12.78 23.60 -4.82
N TRP A 122 -12.82 22.27 -4.76
CA TRP A 122 -12.52 21.46 -3.58
C TRP A 122 -11.23 20.65 -3.71
N GLN A 123 -10.50 20.77 -4.82
CA GLN A 123 -9.14 20.22 -4.96
C GLN A 123 -8.14 20.92 -4.04
#